data_AF-A0A8J6VL27-F1
#
_entry.id   AF-A0A8J6VL27-F1
#
_cell.length_a   1.000
_cell.length_b   1.000
_cell.length_c   1.000
_cell.angle_alpha   90.00
_cell.angle_beta   90.00
_cell.angle_gamma   90.00
#
_symmetry.space_group_name_H-M   'P 1'
#
loop_
_entity.id
_entity.type
_entity.pdbx_description
1 polymer ?
#
loop_
_entity_poly.entity_id
_entity_poly.type
_entity_poly.pdbx_seq_one_letter_code
_entity_poly.pdbx_strand_id
1 'polypeptide(L)'
;MTTDENLEAVGTVNFMAPPTTVEELLEHYQRHLRATLDPAKAQQEIRLIQTALVRYTVPGWGGPVPLSERLSSREIEAGIKFAESIGLVQFQTALEVLEQVIQQLENTEPQKDRKKYFQGLRKRNRHYLGKLLDWTNDQGWFEPIVVQSSTTTQYRFSKKVEGKDPFNKVRLTDRKSTEGSFQESSELDREQKLQKRSFALGKVEGDFINPCLQTQLADFWKSMIDGRMGESLREVSADKHQNEVLRILGWLHRVEGVPLADLQLETLVPFVELRPSIEDTSGPDQSINKPGSAKDAAKRAADKVEENVRKHLNCRDSRISGNPKLHPGSKLNIIWAWIVIAKYVYRSQTDQDNTNNFKDIPAVQRLRKLSRELTKQSKNTSNVVDPDEKMVPWTELLKAVEQHLRVEADLERVRGGANGLNVLWEKVSNVFYC
;
A
#
# COMPACT_ATOMS: atom_id res chain seq x y z
N MET A 1 50.07 22.08 17.34
CA MET A 1 49.55 21.95 18.72
C MET A 1 48.18 22.60 18.74
N THR A 2 47.15 21.81 18.46
CA THR A 2 45.74 22.19 18.50
C THR A 2 45.07 21.02 19.20
N THR A 3 44.57 21.26 20.40
CA THR A 3 43.99 20.28 21.29
C THR A 3 42.55 19.98 20.88
N ASP A 4 42.29 18.72 20.54
CA ASP A 4 40.96 18.14 20.41
C ASP A 4 40.33 18.01 21.81
N GLU A 5 39.49 18.99 22.18
CA GLU A 5 38.57 18.92 23.32
C GLU A 5 37.14 19.00 22.79
N ASN A 6 36.59 17.90 22.29
CA ASN A 6 35.16 17.81 21.97
C ASN A 6 34.72 16.36 21.73
N LEU A 7 34.83 15.50 22.74
CA LEU A 7 34.27 14.15 22.71
C LEU A 7 34.16 13.60 24.13
N GLU A 8 33.20 14.09 24.92
CA GLU A 8 32.68 13.38 26.11
C GLU A 8 31.44 14.09 26.69
N ALA A 9 30.41 14.26 25.86
CA ALA A 9 29.05 14.42 26.35
C ALA A 9 28.26 13.14 26.03
N VAL A 10 28.78 12.00 26.51
CA VAL A 10 27.98 10.77 26.60
C VAL A 10 26.97 11.04 27.71
N GLY A 11 25.79 11.50 27.29
CA GLY A 11 24.69 11.86 28.18
C GLY A 11 24.50 10.77 29.21
N THR A 12 24.59 11.17 30.48
CA THR A 12 24.30 10.34 31.64
C THR A 12 22.95 9.67 31.40
N VAL A 13 22.96 8.35 31.15
CA VAL A 13 21.74 7.57 31.01
C VAL A 13 21.04 7.67 32.35
N ASN A 14 20.01 8.51 32.40
CA ASN A 14 19.26 8.74 33.61
C ASN A 14 18.54 7.42 33.91
N PHE A 15 19.08 6.64 34.85
CA PHE A 15 18.50 5.37 35.27
C PHE A 15 17.15 5.66 35.93
N MET A 16 16.09 5.69 35.13
CA MET A 16 14.73 5.78 35.65
C MET A 16 14.43 4.48 36.38
N ALA A 17 13.87 4.58 37.58
CA ALA A 17 13.37 3.42 38.31
C ALA A 17 12.34 2.67 37.44
N PRO A 18 12.32 1.32 37.49
CA PRO A 18 11.35 0.54 36.73
C PRO A 18 9.93 0.91 37.18
N PRO A 19 8.99 1.16 36.25
CA PRO A 19 7.62 1.45 36.61
C PRO A 19 6.97 0.21 37.23
N THR A 20 6.13 0.41 38.22
CA THR A 20 5.39 -0.68 38.89
C THR A 20 4.01 -0.89 38.29
N THR A 21 3.42 0.17 37.74
CA THR A 21 2.07 0.18 37.15
C THR A 21 2.10 0.57 35.67
N VAL A 22 1.00 0.31 34.96
CA VAL A 22 0.84 0.71 33.55
C VAL A 22 0.76 2.24 33.40
N GLU A 23 0.23 2.95 34.40
CA GLU A 23 0.23 4.41 34.38
C GLU A 23 1.66 4.97 34.40
N GLU A 24 2.48 4.55 35.36
CA GLU A 24 3.88 4.97 35.47
C GLU A 24 4.64 4.65 34.18
N LEU A 25 4.42 3.45 33.63
CA LEU A 25 5.00 3.05 32.35
C LEU A 25 4.62 4.01 31.22
N LEU A 26 3.34 4.37 31.13
CA LEU A 26 2.85 5.28 30.11
C LEU A 26 3.47 6.66 30.26
N GLU A 27 3.62 7.18 31.48
CA GLU A 27 4.31 8.46 31.72
C GLU A 27 5.77 8.43 31.27
N HIS A 28 6.49 7.37 31.61
CA HIS A 28 7.88 7.19 31.20
C HIS A 28 8.00 7.17 29.68
N TYR A 29 7.10 6.46 29.00
CA TYR A 29 7.10 6.41 27.54
C TYR A 29 6.72 7.75 26.91
N GLN A 30 5.78 8.50 27.49
CA GLN A 30 5.44 9.85 27.02
C GLN A 30 6.63 10.81 27.11
N ARG A 31 7.40 10.75 28.21
CA ARG A 31 8.63 11.54 28.36
C ARG A 31 9.65 11.15 27.28
N HIS A 32 9.83 9.86 27.03
CA HIS A 32 10.69 9.35 25.96
C HIS A 32 10.28 9.85 24.57
N LEU A 33 8.99 9.77 24.22
CA LEU A 33 8.49 10.25 22.92
C LEU A 33 8.70 11.75 22.74
N ARG A 34 8.46 12.55 23.79
CA ARG A 34 8.70 14.01 23.76
C ARG A 34 10.17 14.38 23.62
N ALA A 35 11.07 13.55 24.14
CA ALA A 35 12.52 13.77 24.04
C ALA A 35 13.10 13.34 22.69
N THR A 36 12.49 12.37 22.00
CA THR A 36 13.07 11.72 20.81
C THR A 36 12.42 12.13 19.49
N LEU A 37 11.17 12.58 19.51
CA LEU A 37 10.40 12.92 18.32
C LEU A 37 10.08 14.42 18.28
N ASP A 38 9.76 14.88 17.06
CA ASP A 38 9.15 16.20 16.86
C ASP A 38 7.87 16.36 17.71
N PRO A 39 7.60 17.53 18.33
CA PRO A 39 6.47 17.71 19.24
C PRO A 39 5.11 17.31 18.66
N ALA A 40 4.86 17.58 17.38
CA ALA A 40 3.58 17.22 16.74
C ALA A 40 3.45 15.70 16.59
N LYS A 41 4.54 15.04 16.18
CA LYS A 41 4.59 13.57 16.05
C LYS A 41 4.50 12.87 17.41
N ALA A 42 5.20 13.37 18.42
CA ALA A 42 5.13 12.87 19.79
C ALA A 42 3.69 12.92 20.29
N GLN A 43 3.01 14.06 20.15
CA GLN A 43 1.63 14.22 20.59
C GLN A 43 0.67 13.26 19.86
N GLN A 44 0.88 13.04 18.56
CA GLN A 44 0.09 12.10 17.77
C GLN A 44 0.28 10.64 18.26
N GLU A 45 1.51 10.20 18.45
CA GLU A 45 1.82 8.84 18.95
C GLU A 45 1.21 8.62 20.34
N ILE A 46 1.36 9.59 21.25
CA ILE A 46 0.78 9.54 22.61
C ILE A 46 -0.74 9.36 22.54
N ARG A 47 -1.45 10.13 21.71
CA ARG A 47 -2.91 9.99 21.55
C ARG A 47 -3.31 8.61 21.02
N LEU A 48 -2.54 8.05 20.10
CA LEU A 48 -2.84 6.75 19.51
C LEU A 48 -2.60 5.59 20.48
N ILE A 49 -1.57 5.69 21.31
CA ILE A 49 -1.29 4.73 22.41
C ILE A 49 -2.38 4.83 23.47
N GLN A 50 -2.74 6.04 23.91
CA GLN A 50 -3.84 6.25 24.85
C GLN A 50 -5.15 5.69 24.31
N THR A 51 -5.41 5.85 23.01
CA THR A 51 -6.60 5.26 22.38
C THR A 51 -6.56 3.73 22.39
N ALA A 52 -5.42 3.12 22.03
CA ALA A 52 -5.25 1.67 22.06
C ALA A 52 -5.45 1.10 23.47
N LEU A 53 -4.88 1.78 24.48
CA LEU A 53 -4.97 1.40 25.88
C LEU A 53 -6.38 1.60 26.44
N VAL A 54 -6.88 2.84 26.47
CA VAL A 54 -8.14 3.21 27.14
C VAL A 54 -9.37 2.63 26.46
N ARG A 55 -9.39 2.58 25.12
CA ARG A 55 -10.60 2.11 24.41
C ARG A 55 -10.64 0.60 24.20
N TYR A 56 -9.49 -0.02 23.96
CA TYR A 56 -9.47 -1.42 23.51
C TYR A 56 -8.80 -2.36 24.50
N THR A 57 -8.09 -1.87 25.51
CA THR A 57 -7.37 -2.74 26.46
C THR A 57 -7.96 -2.65 27.86
N VAL A 58 -8.15 -1.44 28.40
CA VAL A 58 -8.73 -1.18 29.73
C VAL A 58 -10.10 -1.85 29.93
N PRO A 59 -11.06 -1.78 28.99
CA PRO A 59 -12.33 -2.50 29.09
C PRO A 59 -12.15 -4.01 29.24
N GLY A 60 -11.16 -4.60 28.56
CA GLY A 60 -10.88 -6.03 28.64
C GLY A 60 -10.28 -6.48 29.97
N TRP A 61 -9.73 -5.54 30.76
CA TRP A 61 -9.35 -5.77 32.15
C TRP A 61 -10.45 -5.44 33.16
N GLY A 62 -11.67 -5.12 32.70
CA GLY A 62 -12.79 -4.75 33.57
C GLY A 62 -12.83 -3.27 33.96
N GLY A 63 -12.06 -2.42 33.29
CA GLY A 63 -12.08 -0.98 33.50
C GLY A 63 -13.27 -0.27 32.82
N PRO A 64 -13.33 1.07 32.90
CA PRO A 64 -14.41 1.86 32.32
C PRO A 64 -14.48 1.70 30.80
N VAL A 65 -15.69 1.52 30.28
CA VAL A 65 -15.95 1.44 28.83
C VAL A 65 -16.26 2.85 28.30
N PRO A 66 -15.52 3.36 27.30
CA PRO A 66 -15.86 4.63 26.68
C PRO A 66 -17.22 4.58 25.99
N LEU A 67 -18.04 5.60 26.22
CA LEU A 67 -19.38 5.70 25.65
C LEU A 67 -19.38 6.49 24.33
N SER A 68 -18.42 7.39 24.18
CA SER A 68 -18.31 8.28 23.04
C SER A 68 -17.58 7.62 21.85
N GLU A 69 -17.86 8.08 20.62
CA GLU A 69 -17.04 7.71 19.46
C GLU A 69 -15.63 8.31 19.55
N ARG A 70 -15.51 9.53 20.11
CA ARG A 70 -14.24 10.23 20.35
C ARG A 70 -13.98 10.33 21.84
N LEU A 71 -12.89 9.72 22.30
CA LEU A 71 -12.50 9.74 23.72
C LEU A 71 -12.46 11.16 24.26
N SER A 72 -13.32 11.44 25.23
CA SER A 72 -13.29 12.69 25.99
C SER A 72 -12.12 12.70 26.97
N SER A 73 -11.67 13.88 27.39
CA SER A 73 -10.59 14.00 28.38
C SER A 73 -10.93 13.26 29.70
N ARG A 74 -12.20 13.25 30.10
CA ARG A 74 -12.67 12.53 31.29
C ARG A 74 -12.57 11.01 31.13
N GLU A 75 -12.91 10.47 29.96
CA GLU A 75 -12.77 9.04 29.68
C GLU A 75 -11.30 8.63 29.63
N ILE A 76 -10.43 9.47 29.05
CA ILE A 76 -8.98 9.24 29.03
C ILE A 76 -8.43 9.22 30.47
N GLU A 77 -8.77 10.22 31.28
CA GLU A 77 -8.34 10.31 32.67
C GLU A 77 -8.83 9.11 33.49
N ALA A 78 -10.11 8.74 33.37
CA ALA A 78 -10.66 7.59 34.07
C ALA A 78 -9.99 6.27 33.65
N GLY A 79 -9.69 6.10 32.37
CA GLY A 79 -8.99 4.93 31.85
C GLY A 79 -7.53 4.83 32.29
N ILE A 80 -6.81 5.97 32.30
CA ILE A 80 -5.42 6.04 32.79
C ILE A 80 -5.37 5.79 34.29
N LYS A 81 -6.28 6.39 35.06
CA LYS A 81 -6.41 6.16 36.51
C LYS A 81 -6.69 4.69 36.83
N PHE A 82 -7.52 4.00 36.04
CA PHE A 82 -7.72 2.56 36.21
C PHE A 82 -6.43 1.77 35.94
N ALA A 83 -5.58 2.24 35.02
CA ALA A 83 -4.30 1.60 34.69
C ALA A 83 -3.27 1.64 35.84
N GLU A 84 -3.46 2.47 36.87
CA GLU A 84 -2.72 2.41 38.14
C GLU A 84 -2.86 1.04 38.81
N SER A 85 -4.03 0.41 38.69
CA SER A 85 -4.31 -0.90 39.31
C SER A 85 -3.72 -2.08 38.54
N ILE A 86 -3.19 -1.84 37.35
CA ILE A 86 -2.66 -2.87 36.45
C ILE A 86 -1.14 -2.92 36.59
N GLY A 87 -0.63 -4.04 37.10
CA GLY A 87 0.81 -4.28 37.19
C GLY A 87 1.46 -4.62 35.84
N LEU A 88 2.77 -4.42 35.73
CA LEU A 88 3.52 -4.71 34.49
C LEU A 88 3.40 -6.17 34.01
N VAL A 89 3.29 -7.13 34.92
CA VAL A 89 3.11 -8.54 34.57
C VAL A 89 1.81 -8.74 33.79
N GLN A 90 0.71 -8.11 34.23
CA GLN A 90 -0.56 -8.16 33.53
C GLN A 90 -0.49 -7.43 32.18
N PHE A 91 0.28 -6.34 32.10
CA PHE A 91 0.47 -5.57 30.86
C PHE A 91 1.06 -6.41 29.71
N GLN A 92 1.84 -7.45 30.01
CA GLN A 92 2.36 -8.36 28.97
C GLN A 92 1.24 -9.02 28.14
N THR A 93 0.04 -9.16 28.71
CA THR A 93 -1.14 -9.73 28.03
C THR A 93 -1.94 -8.71 27.21
N ALA A 94 -1.51 -7.45 27.17
CA ALA A 94 -2.29 -6.35 26.61
C ALA A 94 -2.71 -6.54 25.14
N LEU A 95 -1.86 -7.15 24.29
CA LEU A 95 -2.21 -7.43 22.89
C LEU A 95 -3.31 -8.50 22.76
N GLU A 96 -3.34 -9.48 23.66
CA GLU A 96 -4.35 -10.55 23.66
C GLU A 96 -5.69 -9.99 24.10
N VAL A 97 -5.69 -9.21 25.19
CA VAL A 97 -6.88 -8.51 25.70
C VAL A 97 -7.46 -7.56 24.66
N LEU A 98 -6.60 -6.81 23.97
CA LEU A 98 -7.01 -5.94 22.86
C LEU A 98 -7.70 -6.72 21.73
N GLU A 99 -7.17 -7.89 21.36
CA GLU A 99 -7.76 -8.71 20.30
C GLU A 99 -9.12 -9.26 20.72
N GLN A 100 -9.29 -9.67 21.98
CA GLN A 100 -10.57 -10.13 22.53
C GLN A 100 -11.63 -9.02 22.49
N VAL A 101 -11.29 -7.81 22.94
CA VAL A 101 -12.22 -6.67 22.92
C VAL A 101 -12.62 -6.30 21.49
N ILE A 102 -11.67 -6.25 20.56
CA ILE A 102 -11.99 -5.94 19.16
C ILE A 102 -12.85 -7.05 18.53
N GLN A 103 -12.62 -8.31 18.88
CA GLN A 103 -13.44 -9.43 18.40
C GLN A 103 -14.88 -9.36 18.95
N GLN A 104 -15.06 -8.94 20.20
CA GLN A 104 -16.37 -8.70 20.79
C GLN A 104 -17.10 -7.56 20.07
N LEU A 105 -16.43 -6.42 19.85
CA LEU A 105 -16.98 -5.29 19.11
C LEU A 105 -17.36 -5.66 17.68
N GLU A 106 -16.55 -6.49 17.01
CA GLU A 106 -16.85 -7.00 15.68
C GLU A 106 -18.15 -7.82 15.66
N ASN A 107 -18.46 -8.52 16.75
CA ASN A 107 -19.67 -9.33 16.85
C ASN A 107 -20.92 -8.49 17.20
N THR A 108 -20.76 -7.37 17.90
CA THR A 108 -21.88 -6.56 18.41
C THR A 108 -22.25 -5.38 17.51
N GLU A 109 -21.29 -4.73 16.85
CA GLU A 109 -21.54 -3.49 16.12
C GLU A 109 -21.92 -3.73 14.65
N PRO A 110 -23.08 -3.22 14.19
CA PRO A 110 -23.44 -3.25 12.78
C PRO A 110 -22.61 -2.22 12.01
N GLN A 111 -21.58 -2.67 11.28
CA GLN A 111 -20.74 -1.82 10.43
C GLN A 111 -20.79 -2.25 8.97
N LYS A 112 -20.88 -1.25 8.08
CA LYS A 112 -20.73 -1.45 6.63
C LYS A 112 -19.28 -1.84 6.35
N ASP A 113 -19.07 -2.93 5.61
CA ASP A 113 -17.74 -3.54 5.43
C ASP A 113 -17.05 -3.95 6.75
N ARG A 114 -17.84 -4.47 7.72
CA ARG A 114 -17.42 -4.93 9.07
C ARG A 114 -16.00 -5.48 9.13
N LYS A 115 -15.72 -6.53 8.35
CA LYS A 115 -14.41 -7.21 8.35
C LYS A 115 -13.25 -6.27 8.04
N LYS A 116 -13.43 -5.36 7.08
CA LYS A 116 -12.38 -4.42 6.66
C LYS A 116 -12.15 -3.32 7.69
N TYR A 117 -13.23 -2.79 8.28
CA TYR A 117 -13.16 -1.80 9.36
C TYR A 117 -12.37 -2.36 10.56
N PHE A 118 -12.81 -3.50 11.10
CA PHE A 118 -12.17 -4.12 12.26
C PHE A 118 -10.75 -4.61 11.96
N GLN A 119 -10.45 -5.06 10.74
CA GLN A 119 -9.07 -5.39 10.35
C GLN A 119 -8.15 -4.15 10.38
N GLY A 120 -8.64 -2.99 9.93
CA GLY A 120 -7.89 -1.73 10.05
C GLY A 120 -7.66 -1.34 11.50
N LEU A 121 -8.69 -1.49 12.33
CA LEU A 121 -8.66 -1.18 13.75
C LEU A 121 -7.66 -2.06 14.52
N ARG A 122 -7.68 -3.38 14.31
CA ARG A 122 -6.70 -4.33 14.87
C ARG A 122 -5.28 -3.93 14.52
N LYS A 123 -4.99 -3.76 13.23
CA LYS A 123 -3.63 -3.43 12.75
C LYS A 123 -3.10 -2.16 13.38
N ARG A 124 -3.91 -1.10 13.43
CA ARG A 124 -3.51 0.20 13.96
C ARG A 124 -3.23 0.13 15.47
N ASN A 125 -4.19 -0.37 16.27
CA ASN A 125 -4.03 -0.33 17.72
C ASN A 125 -3.00 -1.35 18.22
N ARG A 126 -2.91 -2.54 17.59
CA ARG A 126 -1.87 -3.53 17.89
C ARG A 126 -0.47 -2.97 17.63
N HIS A 127 -0.30 -2.17 16.57
CA HIS A 127 0.99 -1.54 16.26
C HIS A 127 1.44 -0.56 17.37
N TYR A 128 0.55 0.33 17.82
CA TYR A 128 0.91 1.32 18.85
C TYR A 128 1.09 0.69 20.23
N LEU A 129 0.25 -0.27 20.61
CA LEU A 129 0.40 -0.99 21.87
C LEU A 129 1.65 -1.90 21.83
N GLY A 130 1.94 -2.50 20.68
CA GLY A 130 3.16 -3.28 20.44
C GLY A 130 4.42 -2.43 20.60
N LYS A 131 4.46 -1.20 20.08
CA LYS A 131 5.60 -0.29 20.31
C LYS A 131 5.87 -0.03 21.78
N LEU A 132 4.83 0.17 22.59
CA LEU A 132 4.97 0.40 24.03
C LEU A 132 5.52 -0.86 24.72
N LEU A 133 5.00 -2.05 24.37
CA LEU A 133 5.51 -3.33 24.88
C LEU A 133 6.96 -3.59 24.48
N ASP A 134 7.29 -3.39 23.20
CA ASP A 134 8.65 -3.57 22.67
C ASP A 134 9.62 -2.64 23.42
N TRP A 135 9.24 -1.36 23.56
CA TRP A 135 10.05 -0.40 24.31
C TRP A 135 10.22 -0.79 25.79
N THR A 136 9.16 -1.26 26.44
CA THR A 136 9.19 -1.73 27.84
C THR A 136 10.14 -2.93 27.98
N ASN A 137 10.11 -3.85 27.02
CA ASN A 137 11.00 -4.99 26.96
C ASN A 137 12.46 -4.56 26.73
N ASP A 138 12.70 -3.59 25.85
CA ASP A 138 14.03 -3.04 25.59
C ASP A 138 14.63 -2.34 26.82
N GLN A 139 13.80 -1.78 27.70
CA GLN A 139 14.25 -1.24 29.00
C GLN A 139 14.59 -2.33 30.03
N GLY A 140 14.27 -3.60 29.75
CA GLY A 140 14.47 -4.71 30.69
C GLY A 140 13.53 -4.66 31.90
N TRP A 141 12.37 -3.98 31.78
CA TRP A 141 11.41 -3.85 32.87
C TRP A 141 10.45 -5.04 32.99
N PHE A 142 10.39 -5.89 31.97
CA PHE A 142 9.67 -7.14 32.07
C PHE A 142 10.51 -8.19 32.77
N GLU A 143 9.91 -8.80 33.80
CA GLU A 143 10.46 -10.03 34.35
C GLU A 143 10.45 -11.10 33.25
N PRO A 144 11.56 -11.85 33.09
CA PRO A 144 11.58 -12.98 32.18
C PRO A 144 10.52 -13.96 32.67
N ILE A 145 9.44 -14.11 31.91
CA ILE A 145 8.42 -15.11 32.21
C ILE A 145 9.14 -16.45 32.16
N VAL A 146 9.32 -17.07 33.32
CA VAL A 146 9.81 -18.45 33.42
C VAL A 146 8.65 -19.33 32.96
N VAL A 147 8.46 -19.40 31.64
CA VAL A 147 7.41 -20.21 31.04
C VAL A 147 7.75 -21.66 31.35
N GLN A 148 7.06 -22.22 32.35
CA GLN A 148 7.01 -23.67 32.52
C GLN A 148 6.32 -24.21 31.28
N SER A 149 7.13 -24.86 30.45
CA SER A 149 6.81 -25.27 29.10
C SER A 149 5.57 -26.18 29.05
N SER A 150 4.48 -25.64 28.53
CA SER A 150 3.54 -26.42 27.72
C SER A 150 3.11 -25.54 26.54
N THR A 151 3.68 -25.84 25.36
CA THR A 151 3.26 -25.32 24.05
C THR A 151 3.35 -23.80 23.86
N THR A 152 4.56 -23.24 23.92
CA THR A 152 4.82 -21.90 23.37
C THR A 152 5.10 -22.01 21.87
N THR A 153 4.13 -21.62 21.06
CA THR A 153 4.33 -21.26 19.66
C THR A 153 5.29 -20.06 19.63
N GLN A 154 6.59 -20.33 19.46
CA GLN A 154 7.59 -19.27 19.31
C GLN A 154 7.21 -18.37 18.14
N TYR A 155 6.72 -17.18 18.46
CA TYR A 155 6.53 -16.09 17.51
C TYR A 155 7.94 -15.61 17.11
N ARG A 156 8.53 -16.25 16.09
CA ARG A 156 9.80 -15.81 15.51
C ARG A 156 9.58 -14.45 14.85
N PHE A 157 9.92 -13.38 15.56
CA PHE A 157 10.17 -12.10 14.95
C PHE A 157 11.32 -12.27 13.97
N SER A 158 11.00 -12.30 12.67
CA SER A 158 11.98 -12.18 11.62
C SER A 158 12.69 -10.83 11.80
N LYS A 159 13.92 -10.89 12.32
CA LYS A 159 14.88 -9.80 12.40
C LYS A 159 14.88 -9.09 11.04
N LYS A 160 14.34 -7.87 10.98
CA LYS A 160 14.36 -7.07 9.76
C LYS A 160 15.82 -6.89 9.37
N VAL A 161 16.21 -7.54 8.28
CA VAL A 161 17.44 -7.21 7.57
C VAL A 161 17.30 -5.74 7.18
N GLU A 162 18.20 -4.90 7.66
CA GLU A 162 18.37 -3.50 7.24
C GLU A 162 18.85 -3.47 5.78
N GLY A 163 17.96 -3.85 4.87
CA GLY A 163 18.11 -3.70 3.43
C GLY A 163 17.15 -2.63 2.97
N LYS A 164 17.67 -1.42 2.77
CA LYS A 164 16.99 -0.25 2.22
C LYS A 164 16.07 -0.63 1.05
N ASP A 165 14.76 -0.57 1.25
CA ASP A 165 13.79 -0.39 0.16
C ASP A 165 13.46 1.11 0.07
N PRO A 166 14.07 1.87 -0.86
CA PRO A 166 13.96 3.33 -0.90
C PRO A 166 12.59 3.86 -1.36
N PHE A 167 11.56 3.00 -1.50
CA PHE A 167 10.29 3.39 -2.13
C PHE A 167 9.04 3.34 -1.24
N ASN A 168 9.12 2.90 0.02
CA ASN A 168 8.00 3.01 0.96
C ASN A 168 7.94 4.38 1.66
N LYS A 169 8.13 5.47 0.91
CA LYS A 169 7.61 6.76 1.35
C LYS A 169 6.10 6.67 1.23
N VAL A 170 5.43 6.69 2.37
CA VAL A 170 3.98 6.85 2.51
C VAL A 170 3.55 7.96 1.57
N ARG A 171 2.96 7.57 0.43
CA ARG A 171 2.40 8.53 -0.51
C ARG A 171 1.20 9.13 0.22
N LEU A 172 1.28 10.41 0.58
CA LEU A 172 0.12 11.25 0.82
C LEU A 172 -0.67 11.27 -0.49
N THR A 173 -1.39 10.19 -0.78
CA THR A 173 -2.50 10.27 -1.71
C THR A 173 -3.60 10.90 -0.90
N ASP A 174 -3.97 12.14 -1.23
CA ASP A 174 -5.21 12.76 -0.81
C ASP A 174 -6.34 11.81 -1.20
N ARG A 175 -6.67 10.93 -0.27
CA ARG A 175 -7.90 10.18 -0.31
C ARG A 175 -8.92 11.20 0.17
N LYS A 176 -9.31 12.12 -0.72
CA LYS A 176 -10.49 12.96 -0.54
C LYS A 176 -11.61 11.99 -0.17
N SER A 177 -11.96 11.94 1.12
CA SER A 177 -13.17 11.34 1.61
C SER A 177 -14.27 11.91 0.75
N THR A 178 -14.82 11.04 -0.11
CA THR A 178 -15.86 11.40 -1.07
C THR A 178 -17.18 11.44 -0.31
N GLU A 179 -17.24 12.32 0.67
CA GLU A 179 -18.41 12.60 1.48
C GLU A 179 -18.48 14.12 1.57
N GLY A 180 -19.17 14.76 0.63
CA GLY A 180 -19.65 16.13 0.84
C GLY A 180 -19.56 17.12 -0.32
N SER A 181 -18.64 16.98 -1.28
CA SER A 181 -18.60 17.91 -2.43
C SER A 181 -18.83 17.19 -3.75
N PHE A 182 -20.10 17.12 -4.12
CA PHE A 182 -20.55 16.93 -5.50
C PHE A 182 -20.26 18.23 -6.27
N GLN A 183 -18.99 18.65 -6.35
CA GLN A 183 -18.61 19.53 -7.44
C GLN A 183 -18.76 18.69 -8.69
N GLU A 184 -19.67 19.10 -9.57
CA GLU A 184 -19.76 18.58 -10.93
C GLU A 184 -18.36 18.61 -11.52
N SER A 185 -17.67 17.47 -11.45
CA SER A 185 -16.49 17.24 -12.25
C SER A 185 -16.94 17.54 -13.66
N SER A 186 -16.35 18.57 -14.27
CA SER A 186 -16.81 19.11 -15.55
C SER A 186 -17.05 17.98 -16.53
N GLU A 187 -18.01 18.13 -17.42
CA GLU A 187 -18.37 17.11 -18.40
C GLU A 187 -17.13 16.58 -19.14
N LEU A 188 -16.17 17.48 -19.40
CA LEU A 188 -14.81 17.22 -19.87
C LEU A 188 -14.00 16.23 -19.00
N ASP A 189 -14.02 16.36 -17.69
CA ASP A 189 -13.31 15.50 -16.75
C ASP A 189 -13.95 14.09 -16.66
N ARG A 190 -15.28 14.03 -16.84
CA ARG A 190 -16.04 12.78 -16.97
C ARG A 190 -15.72 12.09 -18.30
N GLU A 191 -15.75 12.81 -19.41
CA GLU A 191 -15.37 12.31 -20.74
C GLU A 191 -13.91 11.86 -20.77
N GLN A 192 -12.98 12.62 -20.19
CA GLN A 192 -11.57 12.21 -20.11
C GLN A 192 -11.36 10.96 -19.25
N LYS A 193 -12.11 10.78 -18.15
CA LYS A 193 -12.10 9.54 -17.35
C LYS A 193 -12.71 8.36 -18.11
N LEU A 194 -13.74 8.60 -18.92
CA LEU A 194 -14.35 7.59 -19.80
C LEU A 194 -13.39 7.19 -20.93
N GLN A 195 -12.71 8.16 -21.55
CA GLN A 195 -11.68 7.93 -22.58
C GLN A 195 -10.44 7.20 -22.04
N LYS A 196 -10.02 7.48 -20.80
CA LYS A 196 -8.91 6.72 -20.14
C LYS A 196 -9.27 5.27 -19.85
N ARG A 197 -10.55 4.95 -19.67
CA ARG A 197 -11.05 3.59 -19.44
C ARG A 197 -11.50 2.88 -20.71
N SER A 198 -11.70 3.61 -21.80
CA SER A 198 -12.31 3.04 -23.01
C SER A 198 -11.44 1.98 -23.67
N PHE A 199 -10.12 1.94 -23.49
CA PHE A 199 -9.27 0.94 -24.16
C PHE A 199 -9.14 -0.41 -23.46
N ALA A 200 -9.74 -0.59 -22.28
CA ALA A 200 -9.73 -1.90 -21.64
C ALA A 200 -10.69 -2.86 -22.37
N LEU A 201 -10.18 -4.04 -22.75
CA LEU A 201 -11.00 -5.08 -23.35
C LEU A 201 -12.19 -5.44 -22.45
N GLY A 202 -13.39 -5.51 -23.02
CA GLY A 202 -14.64 -5.81 -22.30
C GLY A 202 -15.26 -4.61 -21.58
N LYS A 203 -14.75 -3.39 -21.80
CA LYS A 203 -15.37 -2.14 -21.31
C LYS A 203 -16.08 -1.34 -22.40
N VAL A 204 -15.85 -1.65 -23.66
CA VAL A 204 -16.55 -1.01 -24.79
C VAL A 204 -17.61 -1.96 -25.31
N GLU A 205 -18.75 -1.38 -25.69
CA GLU A 205 -19.86 -2.11 -26.26
C GLU A 205 -19.42 -2.88 -27.51
N GLY A 206 -19.75 -4.17 -27.57
CA GLY A 206 -19.32 -5.09 -28.63
C GLY A 206 -17.99 -5.82 -28.36
N ASP A 207 -17.18 -5.38 -27.39
CA ASP A 207 -16.03 -6.17 -26.95
C ASP A 207 -16.53 -7.44 -26.24
N PHE A 208 -15.96 -8.59 -26.59
CA PHE A 208 -16.11 -9.83 -25.83
C PHE A 208 -14.74 -10.43 -25.53
N ILE A 209 -14.65 -11.13 -24.40
CA ILE A 209 -13.44 -11.90 -24.04
C ILE A 209 -13.69 -13.32 -24.51
N ASN A 210 -12.87 -13.83 -25.44
CA ASN A 210 -13.03 -15.19 -25.91
C ASN A 210 -12.77 -16.21 -24.77
N PRO A 211 -13.38 -17.41 -24.79
CA PRO A 211 -13.29 -18.36 -23.68
C PRO A 211 -11.86 -18.84 -23.36
N CYS A 212 -11.01 -18.94 -24.38
CA CYS A 212 -9.60 -19.32 -24.20
C CYS A 212 -8.86 -18.25 -23.38
N LEU A 213 -8.96 -16.99 -23.78
CA LEU A 213 -8.38 -15.86 -23.07
C LEU A 213 -8.95 -15.71 -21.66
N GLN A 214 -10.24 -15.94 -21.46
CA GLN A 214 -10.85 -15.90 -20.12
C GLN A 214 -10.20 -16.92 -19.18
N THR A 215 -9.98 -18.14 -19.66
CA THR A 215 -9.30 -19.21 -18.91
C THR A 215 -7.86 -18.83 -18.61
N GLN A 216 -7.14 -18.29 -19.61
CA GLN A 216 -5.77 -17.81 -19.43
C GLN A 216 -5.66 -16.68 -18.41
N LEU A 217 -6.60 -15.73 -18.41
CA LEU A 217 -6.61 -14.61 -17.46
C LEU A 217 -6.88 -15.08 -16.03
N ALA A 218 -7.73 -16.09 -15.84
CA ALA A 218 -7.98 -16.70 -14.53
C ALA A 218 -6.74 -17.43 -14.00
N ASP A 219 -6.08 -18.26 -14.82
CA ASP A 219 -4.84 -18.95 -14.43
C ASP A 219 -3.68 -17.98 -14.22
N PHE A 220 -3.59 -16.93 -15.04
CA PHE A 220 -2.64 -15.83 -14.87
C PHE A 220 -2.81 -15.13 -13.52
N TRP A 221 -4.04 -14.78 -13.16
CA TRP A 221 -4.32 -14.14 -11.88
C TRP A 221 -3.97 -15.05 -10.71
N LYS A 222 -4.39 -16.32 -10.76
CA LYS A 222 -4.06 -17.32 -9.73
C LYS A 222 -2.55 -17.50 -9.57
N SER A 223 -1.81 -17.56 -10.69
CA SER A 223 -0.35 -17.69 -10.69
C SER A 223 0.37 -16.50 -10.02
N MET A 224 -0.21 -15.28 -10.07
CA MET A 224 0.32 -14.13 -9.33
C MET A 224 0.12 -14.24 -7.82
N ILE A 225 -1.05 -14.71 -7.40
CA ILE A 225 -1.37 -14.87 -5.96
C ILE A 225 -0.57 -16.02 -5.36
N ASP A 226 -0.48 -17.15 -6.06
CA ASP A 226 0.26 -18.33 -5.61
C ASP A 226 1.79 -18.13 -5.61
N GLY A 227 2.30 -17.01 -6.16
CA GLY A 227 3.74 -16.75 -6.26
C GLY A 227 4.47 -17.60 -7.30
N ARG A 228 3.76 -18.27 -8.22
CA ARG A 228 4.39 -19.12 -9.26
C ARG A 228 5.25 -18.32 -10.25
N MET A 229 5.13 -16.99 -10.24
CA MET A 229 5.90 -16.07 -11.07
C MET A 229 6.96 -15.26 -10.27
N GLY A 230 7.34 -15.76 -9.09
CA GLY A 230 8.31 -15.14 -8.18
C GLY A 230 7.72 -14.92 -6.80
N GLU A 231 7.47 -13.66 -6.43
CA GLU A 231 6.85 -13.34 -5.13
C GLU A 231 5.32 -13.38 -5.24
N SER A 232 4.66 -13.91 -4.21
CA SER A 232 3.21 -13.85 -4.06
C SER A 232 2.75 -12.40 -4.01
N LEU A 233 1.85 -12.02 -4.92
CA LEU A 233 1.27 -10.69 -4.96
C LEU A 233 0.00 -10.61 -4.11
N ARG A 234 -0.25 -9.44 -3.52
CA ARG A 234 -1.55 -9.12 -2.93
C ARG A 234 -2.62 -9.05 -4.04
N GLU A 235 -3.83 -9.47 -3.74
CA GLU A 235 -5.00 -9.43 -4.66
C GLU A 235 -5.13 -8.08 -5.39
N VAL A 236 -5.07 -6.97 -4.64
CA VAL A 236 -5.18 -5.62 -5.22
C VAL A 236 -4.07 -5.32 -6.25
N SER A 237 -2.88 -5.88 -6.08
CA SER A 237 -1.79 -5.73 -7.04
C SER A 237 -1.99 -6.63 -8.26
N ALA A 238 -2.45 -7.86 -8.05
CA ALA A 238 -2.81 -8.78 -9.13
C ALA A 238 -3.92 -8.20 -10.02
N ASP A 239 -4.97 -7.62 -9.42
CA ASP A 239 -6.05 -6.94 -10.14
C ASP A 239 -5.55 -5.77 -10.97
N LYS A 240 -4.60 -4.98 -10.44
CA LYS A 240 -3.98 -3.88 -11.19
C LYS A 240 -3.24 -4.39 -12.42
N HIS A 241 -2.48 -5.48 -12.28
CA HIS A 241 -1.79 -6.09 -13.42
C HIS A 241 -2.77 -6.65 -14.43
N GLN A 242 -3.79 -7.41 -14.01
CA GLN A 242 -4.81 -7.96 -14.91
C GLN A 242 -5.57 -6.87 -15.67
N ASN A 243 -5.96 -5.79 -14.99
CA ASN A 243 -6.59 -4.64 -15.66
C ASN A 243 -5.67 -3.98 -16.68
N GLU A 244 -4.36 -3.94 -16.41
CA GLU A 244 -3.38 -3.42 -17.36
C GLU A 244 -3.18 -4.37 -18.56
N VAL A 245 -3.21 -5.69 -18.34
CA VAL A 245 -3.22 -6.69 -19.42
C VAL A 245 -4.43 -6.50 -20.33
N LEU A 246 -5.63 -6.32 -19.78
CA LEU A 246 -6.85 -6.06 -20.56
C LEU A 246 -6.74 -4.78 -21.41
N ARG A 247 -6.05 -3.75 -20.91
CA ARG A 247 -5.79 -2.53 -21.69
C ARG A 247 -4.78 -2.75 -22.81
N ILE A 248 -3.75 -3.55 -22.57
CA ILE A 248 -2.78 -3.92 -23.60
C ILE A 248 -3.47 -4.73 -24.71
N LEU A 249 -4.33 -5.69 -24.35
CA LEU A 249 -5.10 -6.49 -25.30
C LEU A 249 -6.10 -5.63 -26.10
N GLY A 250 -6.79 -4.70 -25.44
CA GLY A 250 -7.68 -3.77 -26.14
C GLY A 250 -6.93 -2.82 -27.07
N TRP A 251 -5.70 -2.41 -26.72
CA TRP A 251 -4.80 -1.70 -27.64
C TRP A 251 -4.45 -2.57 -28.86
N LEU A 252 -4.08 -3.83 -28.64
CA LEU A 252 -3.74 -4.75 -29.73
C LEU A 252 -4.91 -4.96 -30.69
N HIS A 253 -6.13 -5.09 -30.16
CA HIS A 253 -7.32 -5.22 -30.98
C HIS A 253 -7.59 -3.97 -31.83
N ARG A 254 -7.61 -2.79 -31.21
CA ARG A 254 -8.10 -1.57 -31.86
C ARG A 254 -7.05 -0.81 -32.65
N VAL A 255 -5.78 -0.97 -32.28
CA VAL A 255 -4.67 -0.24 -32.92
C VAL A 255 -3.88 -1.15 -33.85
N GLU A 256 -3.61 -2.39 -33.45
CA GLU A 256 -2.89 -3.35 -34.29
C GLU A 256 -3.85 -4.25 -35.11
N GLY A 257 -5.16 -4.12 -34.92
CA GLY A 257 -6.19 -4.78 -35.73
C GLY A 257 -6.35 -6.28 -35.45
N VAL A 258 -5.85 -6.78 -34.33
CA VAL A 258 -5.94 -8.21 -34.01
C VAL A 258 -7.40 -8.58 -33.66
N PRO A 259 -8.03 -9.55 -34.34
CA PRO A 259 -9.42 -9.92 -34.05
C PRO A 259 -9.63 -10.39 -32.60
N LEU A 260 -10.80 -10.09 -32.01
CA LEU A 260 -11.16 -10.47 -30.64
C LEU A 260 -11.08 -11.99 -30.39
N ALA A 261 -11.35 -12.78 -31.43
CA ALA A 261 -11.28 -14.25 -31.39
C ALA A 261 -9.83 -14.77 -31.26
N ASP A 262 -8.85 -14.02 -31.77
CA ASP A 262 -7.43 -14.41 -31.85
C ASP A 262 -6.60 -13.85 -30.69
N LEU A 263 -7.21 -13.07 -29.79
CA LEU A 263 -6.53 -12.53 -28.63
C LEU A 263 -6.22 -13.63 -27.62
N GLN A 264 -4.94 -13.82 -27.34
CA GLN A 264 -4.39 -14.69 -26.29
C GLN A 264 -3.24 -13.96 -25.58
N LEU A 265 -2.80 -14.46 -24.41
CA LEU A 265 -1.63 -13.88 -23.74
C LEU A 265 -0.34 -14.09 -24.54
N GLU A 266 -0.26 -15.18 -25.30
CA GLU A 266 0.83 -15.52 -26.22
C GLU A 266 0.89 -14.58 -27.43
N THR A 267 -0.23 -13.94 -27.79
CA THR A 267 -0.26 -12.90 -28.83
C THR A 267 0.56 -11.67 -28.40
N LEU A 268 0.64 -11.41 -27.09
CA LEU A 268 1.47 -10.33 -26.54
C LEU A 268 2.95 -10.74 -26.46
N VAL A 269 3.21 -11.92 -25.93
CA VAL A 269 4.57 -12.46 -25.76
C VAL A 269 4.63 -13.81 -26.48
N PRO A 270 5.21 -13.86 -27.70
CA PRO A 270 5.32 -15.11 -28.43
C PRO A 270 6.10 -16.16 -27.63
N PHE A 271 5.50 -17.33 -27.46
CA PHE A 271 6.15 -18.47 -26.82
C PHE A 271 7.16 -19.09 -27.79
N VAL A 272 8.42 -19.17 -27.37
CA VAL A 272 9.48 -19.89 -28.07
C VAL A 272 10.10 -20.85 -27.07
N GLU A 273 10.16 -22.13 -27.40
CA GLU A 273 10.75 -23.12 -26.51
C GLU A 273 12.22 -22.79 -26.23
N LEU A 274 12.57 -22.62 -24.94
CA LEU A 274 13.92 -22.23 -24.53
C LEU A 274 14.83 -23.43 -24.36
N ARG A 275 14.25 -24.57 -23.96
CA ARG A 275 14.95 -25.83 -23.70
C ARG A 275 14.24 -26.93 -24.50
N PRO A 276 14.58 -27.09 -25.79
CA PRO A 276 13.97 -28.17 -26.59
C PRO A 276 14.21 -29.51 -25.90
N SER A 277 13.15 -30.32 -25.78
CA SER A 277 13.23 -31.65 -25.15
C SER A 277 14.28 -32.51 -25.85
N ILE A 278 15.10 -33.22 -25.08
CA ILE A 278 16.14 -34.11 -25.60
C ILE A 278 15.50 -35.28 -26.38
N GLU A 279 14.28 -35.68 -25.99
CA GLU A 279 13.55 -36.82 -26.56
C GLU A 279 13.18 -36.63 -28.05
N ASP A 280 13.06 -35.38 -28.51
CA ASP A 280 12.71 -35.06 -29.90
C ASP A 280 13.89 -35.14 -30.88
N THR A 281 15.10 -35.47 -30.41
CA THR A 281 16.32 -35.49 -31.25
C THR A 281 16.80 -36.89 -31.64
N SER A 282 15.97 -37.93 -31.48
CA SER A 282 16.29 -39.34 -31.76
C SER A 282 16.54 -39.72 -33.23
N GLY A 283 16.67 -38.74 -34.14
CA GLY A 283 17.13 -38.96 -35.52
C GLY A 283 18.67 -38.87 -35.63
N PRO A 284 19.37 -39.93 -36.09
CA PRO A 284 20.82 -40.07 -35.98
C PRO A 284 21.68 -39.05 -36.77
N ASP A 285 21.10 -38.16 -37.58
CA ASP A 285 21.89 -37.32 -38.51
C ASP A 285 21.56 -35.81 -38.49
N GLN A 286 20.74 -35.30 -37.54
CA GLN A 286 20.30 -33.89 -37.55
C GLN A 286 20.64 -33.06 -36.28
N SER A 287 21.34 -33.62 -35.29
CA SER A 287 21.38 -33.03 -33.94
C SER A 287 22.48 -32.00 -33.68
N ILE A 288 23.49 -31.85 -34.54
CA ILE A 288 24.69 -31.05 -34.21
C ILE A 288 24.51 -29.53 -34.45
N ASN A 289 23.55 -29.09 -35.28
CA ASN A 289 23.42 -27.67 -35.68
C ASN A 289 22.17 -26.92 -35.17
N LYS A 290 21.28 -27.53 -34.37
CA LYS A 290 20.01 -26.89 -33.96
C LYS A 290 20.04 -25.93 -32.74
N PRO A 291 21.00 -25.95 -31.78
CA PRO A 291 20.88 -25.12 -30.56
C PRO A 291 21.04 -23.62 -30.80
N GLY A 292 21.71 -23.21 -31.89
CA GLY A 292 21.78 -21.79 -32.29
C GLY A 292 20.42 -21.24 -32.70
N SER A 293 19.62 -22.04 -33.42
CA SER A 293 18.34 -21.60 -34.01
C SER A 293 17.30 -21.23 -32.95
N ALA A 294 17.16 -22.03 -31.88
CA ALA A 294 16.18 -21.76 -30.82
C ALA A 294 16.52 -20.49 -30.02
N LYS A 295 17.80 -20.30 -29.68
CA LYS A 295 18.28 -19.09 -29.00
C LYS A 295 18.07 -17.85 -29.85
N ASP A 296 18.36 -17.94 -31.16
CA ASP A 296 18.15 -16.83 -32.09
C ASP A 296 16.66 -16.53 -32.29
N ALA A 297 15.80 -17.57 -32.34
CA ALA A 297 14.36 -17.41 -32.39
C ALA A 297 13.82 -16.71 -31.12
N ALA A 298 14.25 -17.14 -29.94
CA ALA A 298 13.85 -16.53 -28.66
C ALA A 298 14.34 -15.08 -28.56
N LYS A 299 15.54 -14.78 -29.08
CA LYS A 299 16.06 -13.41 -29.15
C LYS A 299 15.25 -12.53 -30.10
N ARG A 300 14.91 -13.03 -31.29
CA ARG A 300 14.03 -12.32 -32.24
C ARG A 300 12.64 -12.06 -31.64
N ALA A 301 12.06 -13.05 -30.95
CA ALA A 301 10.80 -12.89 -30.25
C ALA A 301 10.90 -11.82 -29.14
N ALA A 302 11.98 -11.83 -28.36
CA ALA A 302 12.22 -10.82 -27.32
C ALA A 302 12.38 -9.40 -27.89
N ASP A 303 13.09 -9.26 -29.02
CA ASP A 303 13.24 -7.99 -29.71
C ASP A 303 11.89 -7.49 -30.24
N LYS A 304 11.03 -8.40 -30.73
CA LYS A 304 9.66 -8.07 -31.14
C LYS A 304 8.78 -7.63 -29.97
N VAL A 305 8.89 -8.29 -28.83
CA VAL A 305 8.19 -7.88 -27.60
C VAL A 305 8.62 -6.48 -27.17
N GLU A 306 9.92 -6.18 -27.17
CA GLU A 306 10.41 -4.83 -26.85
C GLU A 306 9.85 -3.78 -27.83
N GLU A 307 9.83 -4.08 -29.14
CA GLU A 307 9.24 -3.22 -30.16
C GLU A 307 7.75 -2.94 -29.87
N ASN A 308 6.97 -3.98 -29.58
CA ASN A 308 5.54 -3.87 -29.27
C ASN A 308 5.30 -3.05 -28.00
N VAL A 309 6.11 -3.24 -26.94
CA VAL A 309 6.03 -2.42 -25.73
C VAL A 309 6.30 -0.95 -26.04
N ARG A 310 7.33 -0.65 -26.84
CA ARG A 310 7.64 0.73 -27.24
C ARG A 310 6.49 1.34 -28.07
N LYS A 311 5.91 0.60 -29.00
CA LYS A 311 4.72 1.05 -29.77
C LYS A 311 3.54 1.34 -28.86
N HIS A 312 3.23 0.45 -27.91
CA HIS A 312 2.15 0.67 -26.95
C HIS A 312 2.39 1.90 -26.06
N LEU A 313 3.61 2.07 -25.54
CA LEU A 313 3.98 3.26 -24.75
C LEU A 313 3.85 4.55 -25.58
N ASN A 314 4.34 4.53 -26.83
CA ASN A 314 4.23 5.66 -27.74
C ASN A 314 2.77 5.97 -28.09
N CYS A 315 1.93 4.96 -28.31
CA CYS A 315 0.50 5.13 -28.54
C CYS A 315 -0.19 5.82 -27.35
N ARG A 316 0.19 5.45 -26.13
CA ARG A 316 -0.31 6.08 -24.90
C ARG A 316 0.21 7.50 -24.69
N ASP A 317 1.42 7.79 -25.16
CA ASP A 317 1.97 9.15 -25.16
C ASP A 317 1.33 10.05 -26.22
N SER A 318 0.97 9.51 -27.39
CA SER A 318 0.65 10.30 -28.58
C SER A 318 -0.84 10.54 -28.84
N ARG A 319 -1.74 9.60 -28.53
CA ARG A 319 -3.05 9.59 -29.21
C ARG A 319 -4.24 10.14 -28.41
N ILE A 320 -4.23 10.08 -27.07
CA ILE A 320 -5.48 10.03 -26.28
C ILE A 320 -6.25 11.36 -26.12
N SER A 321 -5.62 12.36 -25.49
CA SER A 321 -6.39 13.17 -24.52
C SER A 321 -5.91 14.60 -24.27
N GLY A 322 -5.11 15.18 -25.17
CA GLY A 322 -4.50 16.51 -24.90
C GLY A 322 -3.65 16.54 -23.61
N ASN A 323 -3.36 15.37 -23.03
CA ASN A 323 -2.67 15.24 -21.77
C ASN A 323 -1.15 15.26 -22.00
N PRO A 324 -0.39 15.78 -21.03
CA PRO A 324 1.06 15.74 -21.07
C PRO A 324 1.59 14.30 -21.19
N LYS A 325 2.78 14.17 -21.79
CA LYS A 325 3.52 12.90 -21.96
C LYS A 325 3.41 12.03 -20.70
N LEU A 326 3.21 10.72 -20.88
CA LEU A 326 3.00 9.82 -19.75
C LEU A 326 4.24 9.85 -18.82
N HIS A 327 4.01 10.11 -17.54
CA HIS A 327 5.10 10.14 -16.56
C HIS A 327 5.89 8.82 -16.58
N PRO A 328 7.24 8.83 -16.49
CA PRO A 328 8.06 7.62 -16.54
C PRO A 328 7.62 6.55 -15.51
N GLY A 329 7.20 6.96 -14.32
CA GLY A 329 6.65 6.06 -13.30
C GLY A 329 5.38 5.31 -13.74
N SER A 330 4.51 5.94 -14.54
CA SER A 330 3.34 5.26 -15.12
C SER A 330 3.75 4.28 -16.20
N LYS A 331 4.74 4.63 -17.02
CA LYS A 331 5.32 3.73 -18.03
C LYS A 331 5.95 2.49 -17.39
N LEU A 332 6.60 2.64 -16.23
CA LEU A 332 7.14 1.52 -15.47
C LEU A 332 6.06 0.50 -15.09
N ASN A 333 4.89 0.94 -14.63
CA ASN A 333 3.79 0.03 -14.28
C ASN A 333 3.31 -0.78 -15.50
N ILE A 334 3.28 -0.16 -16.68
CA ILE A 334 2.94 -0.84 -17.93
C ILE A 334 3.98 -1.92 -18.24
N ILE A 335 5.28 -1.58 -18.20
CA ILE A 335 6.37 -2.56 -18.42
C ILE A 335 6.31 -3.70 -17.42
N TRP A 336 6.00 -3.42 -16.15
CA TRP A 336 5.84 -4.47 -15.15
C TRP A 336 4.73 -5.46 -15.52
N ALA A 337 3.59 -5.00 -16.04
CA ALA A 337 2.55 -5.90 -16.55
C ALA A 337 3.09 -6.79 -17.68
N TRP A 338 3.85 -6.25 -18.64
CA TRP A 338 4.51 -7.04 -19.69
C TRP A 338 5.51 -8.06 -19.14
N ILE A 339 6.30 -7.70 -18.12
CA ILE A 339 7.22 -8.63 -17.46
C ILE A 339 6.47 -9.79 -16.82
N VAL A 340 5.36 -9.52 -16.13
CA VAL A 340 4.55 -10.56 -15.48
C VAL A 340 3.89 -11.47 -16.53
N ILE A 341 3.40 -10.92 -17.65
CA ILE A 341 2.92 -11.73 -18.79
C ILE A 341 4.04 -12.62 -19.33
N ALA A 342 5.24 -12.08 -19.56
CA ALA A 342 6.35 -12.86 -20.11
C ALA A 342 6.76 -14.01 -19.17
N LYS A 343 6.77 -13.77 -17.84
CA LYS A 343 6.99 -14.83 -16.85
C LYS A 343 5.90 -15.90 -16.90
N TYR A 344 4.64 -15.49 -17.03
CA TYR A 344 3.51 -16.40 -17.11
C TYR A 344 3.61 -17.31 -18.34
N VAL A 345 3.83 -16.73 -19.53
CA VAL A 345 3.89 -17.48 -20.79
C VAL A 345 5.01 -18.53 -20.76
N TYR A 346 6.14 -18.21 -20.13
CA TYR A 346 7.30 -19.12 -20.03
C TYR A 346 7.32 -19.97 -18.75
N ARG A 347 6.26 -19.95 -17.92
CA ARG A 347 6.25 -20.60 -16.60
C ARG A 347 6.51 -22.11 -16.62
N SER A 348 6.18 -22.77 -17.73
CA SER A 348 6.41 -24.21 -17.93
C SER A 348 7.85 -24.56 -18.28
N GLN A 349 8.64 -23.58 -18.76
CA GLN A 349 10.00 -23.77 -19.26
C GLN A 349 11.07 -23.33 -18.24
N THR A 350 10.67 -22.64 -17.18
CA THR A 350 11.57 -22.19 -16.10
C THR A 350 11.50 -23.14 -14.91
N ASP A 351 12.67 -23.57 -14.40
CA ASP A 351 12.74 -24.42 -13.21
C ASP A 351 12.08 -23.70 -12.02
N GLN A 352 11.04 -24.32 -11.46
CA GLN A 352 10.32 -23.80 -10.30
C GLN A 352 11.29 -23.53 -9.12
N ASP A 353 12.33 -24.34 -9.00
CA ASP A 353 13.33 -24.27 -7.94
C ASP A 353 14.34 -23.13 -8.09
N ASN A 354 14.49 -22.56 -9.29
CA ASN A 354 15.37 -21.42 -9.58
C ASN A 354 14.59 -20.19 -10.09
N THR A 355 13.31 -20.11 -9.73
CA THR A 355 12.34 -19.07 -10.15
C THR A 355 12.71 -17.65 -9.76
N ASN A 356 13.61 -17.46 -8.80
CA ASN A 356 13.80 -16.12 -8.23
C ASN A 356 14.30 -15.08 -9.22
N ASN A 357 14.89 -15.49 -10.35
CA ASN A 357 15.51 -14.52 -11.25
C ASN A 357 14.98 -14.46 -12.67
N PHE A 358 14.34 -15.48 -13.26
CA PHE A 358 13.84 -15.45 -14.66
C PHE A 358 14.86 -14.84 -15.65
N LYS A 359 16.15 -15.10 -15.42
CA LYS A 359 17.26 -14.54 -16.20
C LYS A 359 17.43 -15.29 -17.52
N ASP A 360 16.92 -16.50 -17.61
CA ASP A 360 16.94 -17.35 -18.79
C ASP A 360 15.94 -16.92 -19.87
N ILE A 361 14.85 -16.22 -19.52
CA ILE A 361 13.85 -15.75 -20.49
C ILE A 361 14.35 -14.45 -21.17
N PRO A 362 14.66 -14.46 -22.49
CA PRO A 362 15.21 -13.28 -23.17
C PRO A 362 14.26 -12.07 -23.18
N ALA A 363 12.95 -12.29 -23.30
CA ALA A 363 11.95 -11.23 -23.24
C ALA A 363 11.97 -10.50 -21.89
N VAL A 364 12.07 -11.23 -20.77
CA VAL A 364 12.17 -10.64 -19.43
C VAL A 364 13.46 -9.81 -19.28
N GLN A 365 14.58 -10.27 -19.84
CA GLN A 365 15.82 -9.50 -19.82
C GLN A 365 15.70 -8.16 -20.57
N ARG A 366 15.11 -8.17 -21.78
CA ARG A 366 14.87 -6.95 -22.59
C ARG A 366 13.97 -5.98 -21.85
N LEU A 367 12.83 -6.45 -21.33
CA LEU A 367 11.88 -5.61 -20.59
C LEU A 367 12.48 -5.02 -19.31
N ARG A 368 13.31 -5.78 -18.57
CA ARG A 368 14.04 -5.25 -17.40
C ARG A 368 15.10 -4.22 -17.77
N LYS A 369 15.74 -4.33 -18.94
CA LYS A 369 16.63 -3.28 -19.45
C LYS A 369 15.84 -2.00 -19.70
N LEU A 370 14.71 -2.09 -20.40
CA LEU A 370 13.81 -0.96 -20.65
C LEU A 370 13.28 -0.34 -19.35
N SER A 371 12.91 -1.17 -18.36
CA SER A 371 12.51 -0.71 -17.03
C SER A 371 13.63 0.08 -16.35
N ARG A 372 14.88 -0.39 -16.39
CA ARG A 372 16.02 0.33 -15.78
C ARG A 372 16.25 1.68 -16.45
N GLU A 373 16.11 1.76 -17.77
CA GLU A 373 16.18 3.02 -18.52
C GLU A 373 15.10 4.01 -18.06
N LEU A 374 13.85 3.56 -17.94
CA LEU A 374 12.76 4.39 -17.45
C LEU A 374 12.90 4.77 -15.97
N THR A 375 13.45 3.90 -15.12
CA THR A 375 13.74 4.25 -13.72
C THR A 375 14.77 5.37 -13.65
N LYS A 376 15.81 5.33 -14.49
CA LYS A 376 16.78 6.44 -14.60
C LYS A 376 16.10 7.73 -15.06
N GLN A 377 15.25 7.66 -16.09
CA GLN A 377 14.48 8.82 -16.55
C GLN A 377 13.55 9.37 -15.45
N SER A 378 12.89 8.49 -14.70
CA SER A 378 11.99 8.89 -13.60
C SER A 378 12.71 9.58 -12.45
N LYS A 379 13.98 9.26 -12.20
CA LYS A 379 14.79 9.94 -11.18
C LYS A 379 15.20 11.34 -11.62
N ASN A 380 15.32 11.55 -12.92
CA ASN A 380 15.74 12.84 -13.51
C ASN A 380 14.55 13.74 -13.89
N THR A 381 13.36 13.16 -14.05
CA THR A 381 12.14 13.90 -14.36
C THR A 381 11.61 14.49 -13.06
N SER A 382 11.54 15.82 -12.97
CA SER A 382 10.87 16.50 -11.86
C SER A 382 9.40 16.06 -11.79
N ASN A 383 8.81 16.16 -10.60
CA ASN A 383 7.38 15.89 -10.48
C ASN A 383 6.62 16.81 -11.44
N VAL A 384 5.80 16.22 -12.31
CA VAL A 384 5.07 16.92 -13.40
C VAL A 384 4.11 17.99 -12.89
N VAL A 385 3.72 17.89 -11.62
CA VAL A 385 2.89 18.91 -11.00
C VAL A 385 3.79 19.69 -10.07
N ASP A 386 3.95 20.96 -10.37
CA ASP A 386 4.63 21.91 -9.50
C ASP A 386 4.00 21.81 -8.11
N PRO A 387 4.78 21.54 -7.05
CA PRO A 387 4.26 21.57 -5.68
C PRO A 387 3.42 22.82 -5.42
N ASP A 388 3.83 23.97 -5.96
CA ASP A 388 3.15 25.25 -5.75
C ASP A 388 1.77 25.28 -6.43
N GLU A 389 1.59 24.61 -7.57
CA GLU A 389 0.29 24.45 -8.23
C GLU A 389 -0.66 23.50 -7.48
N LYS A 390 -0.14 22.60 -6.63
CA LYS A 390 -0.97 21.76 -5.75
C LYS A 390 -1.35 22.45 -4.46
N MET A 391 -0.61 23.48 -4.08
CA MET A 391 -0.87 24.21 -2.86
C MET A 391 -1.89 25.30 -3.17
N VAL A 392 -3.07 25.19 -2.58
CA VAL A 392 -4.03 26.29 -2.59
C VAL A 392 -3.40 27.42 -1.77
N PRO A 393 -3.23 28.63 -2.32
CA PRO A 393 -2.73 29.76 -1.55
C PRO A 393 -3.56 29.94 -0.29
N TRP A 394 -2.92 30.20 0.84
CA TRP A 394 -3.61 30.32 2.13
C TRP A 394 -4.76 31.32 2.08
N THR A 395 -4.61 32.38 1.30
CA THR A 395 -5.63 33.41 1.07
C THR A 395 -6.87 32.86 0.33
N GLU A 396 -6.71 31.98 -0.63
CA GLU A 396 -7.83 31.33 -1.33
C GLU A 396 -8.54 30.31 -0.43
N LEU A 397 -7.77 29.55 0.35
CA LEU A 397 -8.34 28.64 1.35
C LEU A 397 -9.18 29.41 2.38
N LEU A 398 -8.64 30.50 2.93
CA LEU A 398 -9.38 31.35 3.88
C LEU A 398 -10.63 31.96 3.26
N LYS A 399 -10.58 32.41 2.00
CA LYS A 399 -11.77 32.90 1.29
C LYS A 399 -12.82 31.81 1.09
N ALA A 400 -12.40 30.59 0.71
CA ALA A 400 -13.31 29.47 0.52
C ALA A 400 -13.98 29.07 1.84
N VAL A 401 -13.21 29.04 2.93
CA VAL A 401 -13.72 28.81 4.29
C VAL A 401 -14.68 29.91 4.70
N GLU A 402 -14.32 31.18 4.52
CA GLU A 402 -15.19 32.32 4.86
C GLU A 402 -16.49 32.31 4.06
N GLN A 403 -16.43 32.03 2.76
CA GLN A 403 -17.61 31.91 1.90
C GLN A 403 -18.52 30.76 2.36
N HIS A 404 -17.96 29.59 2.65
CA HIS A 404 -18.73 28.47 3.19
C HIS A 404 -19.37 28.81 4.55
N LEU A 405 -18.63 29.45 5.44
CA LEU A 405 -19.13 29.81 6.77
C LEU A 405 -20.19 30.90 6.73
N ARG A 406 -20.06 31.88 5.84
CA ARG A 406 -21.10 32.91 5.65
C ARG A 406 -22.39 32.29 5.12
N VAL A 407 -22.30 31.40 4.14
CA VAL A 407 -23.49 30.69 3.60
C VAL A 407 -24.15 29.81 4.65
N GLU A 408 -23.37 29.04 5.42
CA GLU A 408 -23.94 28.23 6.51
C GLU A 408 -24.55 29.13 7.61
N ALA A 409 -23.89 30.22 7.99
CA ALA A 409 -24.41 31.16 8.99
C ALA A 409 -25.71 31.84 8.52
N ASP A 410 -25.81 32.24 7.25
CA ASP A 410 -27.03 32.80 6.68
C ASP A 410 -28.16 31.76 6.62
N LEU A 411 -27.86 30.51 6.28
CA LEU A 411 -28.83 29.40 6.32
C LEU A 411 -29.33 29.12 7.75
N GLU A 412 -28.47 29.19 8.75
CA GLU A 412 -28.85 29.03 10.15
C GLU A 412 -29.66 30.23 10.69
N ARG A 413 -29.34 31.45 10.23
CA ARG A 413 -30.11 32.65 10.53
C ARG A 413 -31.54 32.57 10.00
N VAL A 414 -31.70 32.04 8.78
CA VAL A 414 -33.02 31.76 8.19
C VAL A 414 -33.75 30.64 8.95
N ARG A 415 -33.03 29.67 9.52
CA ARG A 415 -33.62 28.59 10.35
C ARG A 415 -33.98 29.00 11.78
N GLY A 416 -33.67 30.23 12.21
CA GLY A 416 -34.26 30.85 13.41
C GLY A 416 -33.89 30.24 14.76
N GLY A 417 -32.81 29.46 14.86
CA GLY A 417 -32.40 28.81 16.10
C GLY A 417 -31.16 29.45 16.73
N ALA A 418 -31.27 29.93 17.97
CA ALA A 418 -30.15 30.51 18.75
C ALA A 418 -28.96 29.54 19.00
N ASN A 419 -29.05 28.28 18.58
CA ASN A 419 -28.04 27.25 18.77
C ASN A 419 -27.08 27.03 17.56
N GLY A 420 -27.26 27.74 16.44
CA GLY A 420 -26.48 27.51 15.22
C GLY A 420 -24.97 27.81 15.34
N LEU A 421 -24.63 28.92 16.00
CA LEU A 421 -23.24 29.40 16.11
C LEU A 421 -22.26 28.39 16.75
N ASN A 422 -22.73 27.54 17.67
CA ASN A 422 -21.89 26.51 18.30
C ASN A 422 -21.61 25.33 17.35
N VAL A 423 -22.58 24.97 16.51
CA VAL A 423 -22.45 23.87 15.53
C VAL A 423 -21.49 24.25 14.40
N LEU A 424 -21.52 25.52 13.98
CA LEU A 424 -20.59 26.06 12.99
C LEU A 424 -19.14 25.97 13.46
N TRP A 425 -18.87 26.33 14.72
CA TRP A 425 -17.52 26.34 15.29
C TRP A 425 -16.92 24.93 15.42
N GLU A 426 -17.74 23.94 15.78
CA GLU A 426 -17.32 22.52 15.80
C GLU A 426 -17.00 21.97 14.40
N LYS A 427 -17.78 22.35 13.39
CA LYS A 427 -17.52 21.92 12.00
C LYS A 427 -16.24 22.52 11.44
N VAL A 428 -16.00 23.82 11.65
CA VAL A 428 -14.76 24.50 11.23
C VAL A 428 -13.55 23.84 11.86
N SER A 429 -13.62 23.58 13.17
CA SER A 429 -12.54 22.94 13.91
C SER A 429 -12.20 21.58 13.28
N ASN A 430 -13.18 20.78 12.87
CA ASN A 430 -12.92 19.49 12.24
C ASN A 430 -12.25 19.57 10.85
N VAL A 431 -12.45 20.67 10.10
CA VAL A 431 -11.82 20.85 8.77
C VAL A 431 -10.34 21.23 8.89
N PHE A 432 -9.96 22.00 9.91
CA PHE A 432 -8.57 22.46 10.09
C PHE A 432 -7.64 21.44 10.79
N TYR A 433 -8.19 20.36 11.35
CA TYR A 433 -7.42 19.30 12.04
C TYR A 433 -7.26 18.00 11.23
N CYS A 434 -7.63 17.99 9.94
CA CYS A 434 -7.30 16.92 8.99
C CYS A 434 -6.22 17.38 8.02
#